data_AF-A0A975Z916-F1
#
_entry.id   AF-A0A975Z916-F1
#
_cell.length_a   1.000
_cell.length_b   1.000
_cell.length_c   1.000
_cell.angle_alpha   90.00
_cell.angle_beta   90.00
_cell.angle_gamma   90.00
#
_symmetry.space_group_name_H-M   'P 1'
#
loop_
_entity.id
_entity.type
_entity.pdbx_description
1 polymer ?
#
loop_
_entity_poly.entity_id
_entity_poly.type
_entity_poly.pdbx_seq_one_letter_code
_entity_poly.pdbx_strand_id
1 'polypeptide(L)'
;MSTATDSASAPAGAEGQHPGATLRRAREAAGWSQRELASRAGVHQPQVARAESGQDVQLSLLARLAAPLGLAPGLLAVAPPPGSSPASAAAALHDTVADSFESWRQAWPSVNPEAFAVQTRLLRAGRHAEAAIEHSAKGHGITSGDLVVLGTLRRINASFEATPTELKGLLWISLPGLKKRLDRLHERGLVSRRENPRDARGLIVALTPRGKNIVDTLVRSSAEPLWLTLLETPPADLAQLSGLLRSLLARVEVRLGGQGKPL
;
A
#
# COMPACT_ATOMS: atom_id res chain seq x y z
N MET A 1 49.83 6.44 -30.26
CA MET A 1 49.13 6.22 -28.98
C MET A 1 47.79 6.92 -29.07
N SER A 2 46.76 6.18 -29.51
CA SER A 2 45.42 6.71 -29.81
C SER A 2 44.45 6.04 -28.86
N THR A 3 43.75 6.85 -28.07
CA THR A 3 42.70 6.43 -27.13
C THR A 3 41.43 6.11 -27.90
N ALA A 4 41.05 4.84 -27.95
CA ALA A 4 39.75 4.41 -28.44
C ALA A 4 38.74 4.49 -27.29
N THR A 5 37.81 5.44 -27.41
CA THR A 5 36.57 5.49 -26.64
C THR A 5 35.63 4.42 -27.21
N ASP A 6 35.48 3.31 -26.49
CA ASP A 6 34.57 2.24 -26.88
C ASP A 6 33.15 2.58 -26.42
N SER A 7 32.31 2.96 -27.38
CA SER A 7 30.89 3.20 -27.21
C SER A 7 30.16 1.87 -27.06
N ALA A 8 29.94 1.43 -25.82
CA ALA A 8 29.13 0.25 -25.53
C ALA A 8 27.66 0.52 -25.91
N SER A 9 27.21 -0.11 -27.01
CA SER A 9 25.82 -0.22 -27.42
C SER A 9 25.00 -0.98 -26.38
N ALA A 10 23.90 -0.39 -25.91
CA ALA A 10 22.94 -1.03 -25.01
C ALA A 10 22.22 -2.22 -25.70
N PRO A 11 21.87 -3.30 -24.96
CA PRO A 11 21.22 -4.48 -25.54
C PRO A 11 19.77 -4.17 -25.96
N ALA A 12 19.40 -4.69 -27.13
CA ALA A 12 18.13 -4.49 -27.85
C ALA A 12 16.85 -5.04 -27.16
N GLY A 13 16.89 -5.31 -25.86
CA GLY A 13 15.74 -5.79 -25.06
C GLY A 13 15.09 -4.72 -24.16
N ALA A 14 15.69 -3.53 -24.05
CA ALA A 14 15.25 -2.49 -23.11
C ALA A 14 14.20 -1.51 -23.69
N GLU A 15 13.96 -1.50 -25.00
CA GLU A 15 13.10 -0.49 -25.66
C GLU A 15 11.60 -0.63 -25.31
N GLY A 16 11.17 -1.80 -24.82
CA GLY A 16 9.76 -2.08 -24.51
C GLY A 16 9.27 -1.70 -23.11
N GLN A 17 10.17 -1.25 -22.22
CA GLN A 17 9.90 -1.10 -20.78
C GLN A 17 10.12 0.34 -20.25
N HIS A 18 10.07 1.35 -21.10
CA HIS A 18 10.16 2.75 -20.67
C HIS A 18 8.76 3.40 -20.56
N PRO A 19 8.49 4.26 -19.56
CA PRO A 19 7.22 4.99 -19.38
C PRO A 19 6.67 5.68 -20.65
N GLY A 20 7.57 6.10 -21.53
CA GLY A 20 7.25 6.66 -22.84
C GLY A 20 6.49 5.71 -23.77
N ALA A 21 6.86 4.43 -23.79
CA ALA A 21 6.20 3.42 -24.61
C ALA A 21 4.79 3.11 -24.11
N THR A 22 4.57 3.13 -22.79
CA THR A 22 3.24 2.97 -22.19
C THR A 22 2.35 4.17 -22.46
N LEU A 23 2.89 5.39 -22.36
CA LEU A 23 2.16 6.61 -22.70
C LEU A 23 1.72 6.59 -24.17
N ARG A 24 2.61 6.19 -25.07
CA ARG A 24 2.32 6.04 -26.51
C ARG A 24 1.19 5.04 -26.76
N ARG A 25 1.27 3.84 -26.16
CA ARG A 25 0.25 2.80 -26.32
C ARG A 25 -1.11 3.24 -25.79
N ALA A 26 -1.15 3.87 -24.62
CA ALA A 26 -2.39 4.37 -24.05
C ALA A 26 -3.03 5.45 -24.92
N ARG A 27 -2.21 6.36 -25.46
CA ARG A 27 -2.65 7.38 -26.42
C ARG A 27 -3.23 6.75 -27.69
N GLU A 28 -2.54 5.77 -28.26
CA GLU A 28 -2.97 5.08 -29.48
C GLU A 28 -4.25 4.26 -29.25
N ALA A 29 -4.39 3.59 -28.10
CA ALA A 29 -5.61 2.88 -27.71
C ALA A 29 -6.81 3.82 -27.49
N ALA A 30 -6.56 5.04 -27.02
CA ALA A 30 -7.58 6.09 -26.93
C ALA A 30 -7.91 6.75 -28.27
N GLY A 31 -7.18 6.39 -29.35
CA GLY A 31 -7.37 6.95 -30.70
C GLY A 31 -6.86 8.38 -30.86
N TRP A 32 -5.97 8.86 -29.98
CA TRP A 32 -5.53 10.26 -29.98
C TRP A 32 -4.21 10.47 -30.72
N SER A 33 -4.08 11.59 -31.42
CA SER A 33 -2.79 12.05 -31.91
C SER A 33 -1.93 12.63 -30.78
N GLN A 34 -0.60 12.74 -30.98
CA GLN A 34 0.28 13.43 -30.01
C GLN A 34 -0.15 14.89 -29.77
N ARG A 35 -0.73 15.56 -30.78
CA ARG A 35 -1.26 16.92 -30.65
C ARG A 35 -2.51 16.98 -29.76
N GLU A 36 -3.39 15.98 -29.86
CA GLU A 36 -4.57 15.90 -28.99
C GLU A 36 -4.20 15.60 -27.54
N LEU A 37 -3.23 14.70 -27.32
CA LEU A 37 -2.71 14.48 -25.97
C LEU A 37 -2.07 15.75 -25.40
N ALA A 38 -1.28 16.47 -26.20
CA ALA A 38 -0.67 17.73 -25.82
C ALA A 38 -1.72 18.79 -25.43
N SER A 39 -2.75 18.95 -26.25
CA SER A 39 -3.85 19.88 -26.02
C SER A 39 -4.62 19.55 -24.73
N ARG A 40 -4.87 18.27 -24.45
CA ARG A 40 -5.61 17.84 -23.25
C ARG A 40 -4.77 17.90 -21.97
N ALA A 41 -3.44 17.73 -22.08
CA ALA A 41 -2.51 17.84 -20.95
C ALA A 41 -2.00 19.28 -20.70
N GLY A 42 -2.36 20.24 -21.56
CA GLY A 42 -1.91 21.63 -21.48
C GLY A 42 -0.40 21.78 -21.67
N VAL A 43 0.19 21.01 -22.59
CA VAL A 43 1.63 20.98 -22.90
C VAL A 43 1.85 21.14 -24.40
N HIS A 44 3.08 21.40 -24.82
CA HIS A 44 3.40 21.48 -26.25
C HIS A 44 3.71 20.09 -26.84
N GLN A 45 3.28 19.83 -28.07
CA GLN A 45 3.47 18.52 -28.73
C GLN A 45 4.92 18.00 -28.75
N PRO A 46 5.97 18.85 -28.90
CA PRO A 46 7.35 18.37 -28.79
C PRO A 46 7.69 17.74 -27.43
N GLN A 47 6.99 18.13 -26.35
CA GLN A 47 7.16 17.52 -25.02
C GLN A 47 6.53 16.12 -24.95
N VAL A 48 5.43 15.89 -25.69
CA VAL A 48 4.81 14.56 -25.85
C VAL A 48 5.72 13.65 -26.65
N ALA A 49 6.22 14.11 -27.80
CA ALA A 49 7.11 13.34 -28.66
C ALA A 49 8.39 12.92 -27.92
N ARG A 50 8.98 13.85 -27.14
CA ARG A 50 10.14 13.60 -26.27
C ARG A 50 9.85 12.56 -25.18
N ALA A 51 8.69 12.64 -24.54
CA ALA A 51 8.29 11.69 -23.51
C ALA A 51 8.06 10.29 -24.11
N GLU A 52 7.42 10.19 -25.27
CA GLU A 52 7.15 8.91 -25.95
C GLU A 52 8.42 8.24 -26.50
N SER A 53 9.44 9.02 -26.90
CA SER A 53 10.73 8.51 -27.37
C SER A 53 11.65 8.04 -26.25
N GLY A 54 11.23 8.12 -24.99
CA GLY A 54 11.99 7.64 -23.84
C GLY A 54 13.20 8.49 -23.46
N GLN A 55 13.21 9.78 -23.82
CA GLN A 55 14.17 10.71 -23.26
C GLN A 55 13.84 10.99 -21.79
N ASP A 56 14.84 11.32 -20.97
CA ASP A 56 14.65 11.59 -19.53
C ASP A 56 13.70 12.79 -19.33
N VAL A 57 12.52 12.53 -18.78
CA VAL A 57 11.47 13.52 -18.60
C VAL A 57 11.11 13.60 -17.12
N GLN A 58 11.02 14.81 -16.58
CA GLN A 58 10.61 15.02 -15.20
C GLN A 58 9.26 14.36 -14.90
N LEU A 59 9.18 13.69 -13.74
CA LEU A 59 8.00 12.94 -13.28
C LEU A 59 6.71 13.78 -13.26
N SER A 60 6.84 15.08 -13.00
CA SER A 60 5.74 16.06 -13.03
C SER A 60 5.12 16.22 -14.43
N LEU A 61 5.93 16.15 -15.49
CA LEU A 61 5.45 16.20 -16.88
C LEU A 61 4.83 14.87 -17.30
N LEU A 62 5.39 13.72 -16.88
CA LEU A 62 4.78 12.41 -17.10
C LEU A 62 3.40 12.30 -16.44
N ALA A 63 3.25 12.79 -15.21
CA ALA A 63 1.97 12.79 -14.51
C ALA A 63 0.89 13.64 -15.23
N ARG A 64 1.29 14.80 -15.77
CA ARG A 64 0.39 15.67 -16.55
C ARG A 64 -0.04 15.04 -17.88
N LEU A 65 0.83 14.27 -18.51
CA LEU A 65 0.53 13.52 -19.73
C LEU A 65 -0.35 12.29 -19.45
N ALA A 66 -0.20 11.66 -18.28
CA ALA A 66 -0.99 10.49 -17.87
C ALA A 66 -2.44 10.85 -17.52
N ALA A 67 -2.67 12.02 -16.93
CA ALA A 67 -3.97 12.41 -16.37
C ALA A 67 -5.13 12.42 -17.40
N PRO A 68 -4.99 12.98 -18.62
CA PRO A 68 -6.05 12.92 -19.62
C PRO A 68 -6.40 11.50 -20.07
N LEU A 69 -5.46 10.56 -19.96
CA LEU A 69 -5.63 9.16 -20.35
C LEU A 69 -6.25 8.32 -19.21
N GLY A 70 -6.59 8.93 -18.07
CA GLY A 70 -7.10 8.22 -16.90
C GLY A 70 -6.05 7.33 -16.23
N LEU A 71 -4.77 7.53 -16.53
CA LEU A 71 -3.67 6.74 -15.98
C LEU A 71 -3.07 7.43 -14.75
N ALA A 72 -2.94 6.69 -13.65
CA ALA A 72 -2.09 7.13 -12.56
C ALA A 72 -0.63 7.16 -13.03
N PRO A 73 0.21 8.10 -12.58
CA PRO A 73 1.62 8.17 -13.00
C PRO A 73 2.40 6.88 -12.74
N GLY A 74 1.99 6.08 -11.75
CA GLY A 74 2.56 4.74 -11.47
C GLY A 74 2.11 3.64 -12.44
N LEU A 75 1.00 3.81 -13.17
CA LEU A 75 0.49 2.86 -14.16
C LEU A 75 1.17 2.97 -15.52
N LEU A 76 1.89 4.06 -15.80
CA LEU A 76 2.74 4.17 -16.99
C LEU A 76 3.94 3.20 -16.95
N ALA A 77 4.26 2.64 -15.79
CA ALA A 77 5.33 1.67 -15.62
C ALA A 77 4.87 0.21 -15.75
N VAL A 78 3.57 -0.11 -15.67
CA VAL A 78 3.10 -1.51 -15.59
C VAL A 78 1.71 -1.64 -16.20
N ALA A 79 1.65 -2.13 -17.44
CA ALA A 79 0.46 -2.82 -17.94
C ALA A 79 0.92 -4.16 -18.53
N PRO A 80 0.61 -5.31 -17.89
CA PRO A 80 0.96 -6.62 -18.43
C PRO A 80 0.03 -6.98 -19.61
N PRO A 81 0.47 -7.83 -20.55
CA PRO A 81 -0.34 -8.22 -21.70
C PRO A 81 -1.55 -9.09 -21.28
N PRO A 82 -2.68 -8.99 -22.01
CA PRO A 82 -3.88 -9.78 -21.72
C PRO A 82 -3.58 -11.28 -21.87
N GLY A 83 -3.87 -12.05 -20.83
CA GLY A 83 -3.64 -13.51 -20.77
C GLY A 83 -2.52 -13.97 -19.83
N SER A 84 -1.84 -13.03 -19.15
CA SER A 84 -0.79 -13.37 -18.17
C SER A 84 -1.39 -13.67 -16.80
N SER A 85 -1.09 -14.84 -16.21
CA SER A 85 -1.43 -15.13 -14.81
C SER A 85 -0.76 -14.12 -13.86
N PRO A 86 -1.39 -13.68 -12.75
CA PRO A 86 -0.78 -12.77 -11.77
C PRO A 86 0.60 -13.21 -11.27
N ALA A 87 0.86 -14.52 -11.21
CA ALA A 87 2.16 -15.09 -10.89
C ALA A 87 3.26 -14.78 -11.93
N SER A 88 2.88 -14.66 -13.21
CA SER A 88 3.78 -14.30 -14.32
C SER A 88 4.09 -12.79 -14.33
N ALA A 89 3.12 -11.96 -13.96
CA ALA A 89 3.33 -10.52 -13.78
C ALA A 89 4.21 -10.20 -12.56
N ALA A 90 4.11 -10.98 -11.48
CA ALA A 90 5.02 -10.90 -10.34
C ALA A 90 6.45 -11.36 -10.68
N ALA A 91 6.61 -12.35 -11.56
CA ALA A 91 7.92 -12.80 -12.06
C ALA A 91 8.59 -11.78 -13.01
N ALA A 92 7.82 -10.85 -13.60
CA ALA A 92 8.33 -9.77 -14.45
C ALA A 92 8.75 -8.52 -13.64
N LEU A 93 8.50 -8.48 -12.33
CA LEU A 93 9.00 -7.43 -11.43
C LEU A 93 10.34 -7.86 -10.84
N HIS A 94 11.39 -7.08 -11.14
CA HIS A 94 12.73 -7.28 -10.60
C HIS A 94 12.71 -7.29 -9.06
N ASP A 95 12.92 -8.45 -8.45
CA ASP A 95 13.00 -8.58 -7.01
C ASP A 95 14.33 -8.05 -6.49
N THR A 96 14.36 -6.76 -6.20
CA THR A 96 15.52 -6.08 -5.57
C THR A 96 16.03 -6.73 -4.27
N VAL A 97 15.23 -7.58 -3.61
CA VAL A 97 15.66 -8.34 -2.44
C VAL A 97 16.45 -9.58 -2.87
N ALA A 98 16.08 -10.21 -3.99
CA ALA A 98 16.81 -11.35 -4.55
C ALA A 98 18.25 -10.98 -4.93
N ASP A 99 18.49 -9.75 -5.41
CA ASP A 99 19.84 -9.26 -5.74
C ASP A 99 20.77 -9.21 -4.53
N SER A 100 20.21 -9.06 -3.33
CA SER A 100 20.97 -9.00 -2.08
C SER A 100 21.41 -10.38 -1.58
N PHE A 101 20.91 -11.48 -2.16
CA PHE A 101 21.20 -12.84 -1.66
C PHE A 101 22.68 -13.18 -1.67
N GLU A 102 23.38 -12.83 -2.74
CA GLU A 102 24.81 -13.13 -2.85
C GLU A 102 25.61 -12.33 -1.84
N SER A 103 25.26 -11.06 -1.63
CA SER A 103 25.91 -10.23 -0.61
C SER A 103 25.73 -10.80 0.80
N TRP A 104 24.55 -11.33 1.13
CA TRP A 104 24.28 -11.96 2.42
C TRP A 104 25.00 -13.30 2.60
N ARG A 105 25.07 -14.11 1.53
CA ARG A 105 25.84 -15.36 1.53
C ARG A 105 27.32 -15.12 1.79
N GLN A 106 27.88 -14.07 1.20
CA GLN A 106 29.29 -13.70 1.39
C GLN A 106 29.55 -13.14 2.79
N ALA A 107 28.67 -12.26 3.29
CA ALA A 107 28.84 -11.62 4.59
C ALA A 107 28.58 -12.58 5.78
N TRP A 108 27.62 -13.49 5.66
CA TRP A 108 27.26 -14.45 6.72
C TRP A 108 27.01 -15.87 6.16
N PRO A 109 28.07 -16.61 5.80
CA PRO A 109 27.96 -17.91 5.11
C PRO A 109 27.20 -18.99 5.89
N SER A 110 27.18 -18.92 7.22
CA SER A 110 26.48 -19.88 8.10
C SER A 110 25.01 -19.56 8.33
N VAL A 111 24.49 -18.44 7.80
CA VAL A 111 23.12 -17.99 7.99
C VAL A 111 22.32 -18.20 6.70
N ASN A 112 21.10 -18.73 6.83
CA ASN A 112 20.21 -18.86 5.68
C ASN A 112 19.79 -17.46 5.16
N PRO A 113 20.17 -17.06 3.93
CA PRO A 113 19.84 -15.74 3.38
C PRO A 113 18.35 -15.49 3.24
N GLU A 114 17.52 -16.53 3.19
CA GLU A 114 16.06 -16.40 3.18
C GLU A 114 15.52 -15.69 4.42
N ALA A 115 16.19 -15.81 5.58
CA ALA A 115 15.78 -15.11 6.79
C ALA A 115 15.86 -13.58 6.60
N PHE A 116 16.93 -13.09 5.99
CA PHE A 116 17.09 -11.66 5.65
C PHE A 116 16.11 -11.24 4.56
N ALA A 117 15.88 -12.10 3.58
CA ALA A 117 14.96 -11.84 2.48
C ALA A 117 13.52 -11.65 3.01
N VAL A 118 13.03 -12.58 3.83
CA VAL A 118 11.71 -12.51 4.46
C VAL A 118 11.61 -11.29 5.37
N GLN A 119 12.59 -11.04 6.24
CA GLN A 119 12.59 -9.86 7.11
C GLN A 119 12.52 -8.56 6.31
N THR A 120 13.31 -8.44 5.25
CA THR A 120 13.34 -7.24 4.40
C THR A 120 12.00 -7.03 3.69
N ARG A 121 11.41 -8.08 3.11
CA ARG A 121 10.10 -7.99 2.46
C ARG A 121 9.00 -7.63 3.45
N LEU A 122 9.01 -8.19 4.67
CA LEU A 122 8.08 -7.82 5.75
C LEU A 122 8.20 -6.36 6.14
N LEU A 123 9.42 -5.84 6.34
CA LEU A 123 9.65 -4.43 6.69
C LEU A 123 9.19 -3.48 5.57
N ARG A 124 9.44 -3.83 4.31
CA ARG A 124 8.99 -3.01 3.16
C ARG A 124 7.47 -3.04 3.04
N ALA A 125 6.85 -4.21 3.08
CA ALA A 125 5.40 -4.35 3.04
C ALA A 125 4.74 -3.63 4.22
N GLY A 126 5.30 -3.76 5.43
CA GLY A 126 4.83 -3.08 6.63
C GLY A 126 4.86 -1.56 6.50
N ARG A 127 5.96 -0.98 5.99
CA ARG A 127 6.03 0.47 5.73
C ARG A 127 4.99 0.94 4.71
N HIS A 128 4.75 0.16 3.65
CA HIS A 128 3.68 0.49 2.70
C HIS A 128 2.30 0.40 3.35
N ALA A 129 2.05 -0.58 4.22
CA ALA A 129 0.79 -0.70 4.95
C ALA A 129 0.58 0.46 5.92
N GLU A 130 1.59 0.84 6.69
CA GLU A 130 1.53 1.98 7.60
C GLU A 130 1.27 3.29 6.85
N ALA A 131 2.00 3.53 5.76
CA ALA A 131 1.81 4.71 4.92
C ALA A 131 0.39 4.79 4.34
N ALA A 132 -0.14 3.65 3.88
CA ALA A 132 -1.50 3.55 3.35
C ALA A 132 -2.56 3.88 4.41
N ILE A 133 -2.42 3.32 5.61
CA ILE A 133 -3.33 3.59 6.74
C ILE A 133 -3.26 5.08 7.14
N GLU A 134 -2.05 5.64 7.21
CA GLU A 134 -1.85 7.04 7.58
C GLU A 134 -2.40 8.02 6.54
N HIS A 135 -2.18 7.76 5.25
CA HIS A 135 -2.73 8.58 4.16
C HIS A 135 -4.26 8.56 4.16
N SER A 136 -4.85 7.35 4.25
CA SER A 136 -6.29 7.14 4.38
C SER A 136 -6.88 7.89 5.60
N ALA A 137 -6.21 7.82 6.75
CA ALA A 137 -6.65 8.49 7.96
C ALA A 137 -6.59 10.03 7.82
N LYS A 138 -5.51 10.56 7.25
CA LYS A 138 -5.31 12.00 7.01
C LYS A 138 -6.40 12.59 6.11
N GLY A 139 -6.86 11.86 5.09
CA GLY A 139 -7.96 12.30 4.21
C GLY A 139 -9.26 12.60 4.96
N HIS A 140 -9.45 12.02 6.15
CA HIS A 140 -10.60 12.29 7.03
C HIS A 140 -10.22 13.09 8.30
N GLY A 141 -9.01 13.66 8.33
CA GLY A 141 -8.45 14.43 9.43
C GLY A 141 -8.26 13.63 10.73
N ILE A 142 -8.28 12.30 10.68
CA ILE A 142 -8.05 11.40 11.83
C ILE A 142 -6.62 10.87 11.82
N THR A 143 -6.15 10.32 12.93
CA THR A 143 -4.86 9.60 12.96
C THR A 143 -5.03 8.14 12.53
N SER A 144 -3.97 7.49 12.07
CA SER A 144 -3.95 6.04 11.79
C SER A 144 -4.51 5.20 12.95
N GLY A 145 -4.10 5.48 14.18
CA GLY A 145 -4.63 4.75 15.33
C GLY A 145 -6.08 5.09 15.69
N ASP A 146 -6.62 6.25 15.28
CA ASP A 146 -8.07 6.54 15.39
C ASP A 146 -8.85 5.66 14.41
N LEU A 147 -8.34 5.51 13.20
CA LEU A 147 -8.91 4.62 12.19
C LEU A 147 -8.94 3.15 12.66
N VAL A 148 -7.89 2.69 13.34
CA VAL A 148 -7.86 1.33 13.94
C VAL A 148 -8.97 1.15 14.99
N VAL A 149 -9.22 2.15 15.84
CA VAL A 149 -10.31 2.11 16.84
C VAL A 149 -11.68 2.05 16.16
N LEU A 150 -11.93 2.94 15.19
CA LEU A 150 -13.19 2.97 14.44
C LEU A 150 -13.43 1.67 13.68
N GLY A 151 -12.39 1.15 13.01
CA GLY A 151 -12.44 -0.13 12.30
C GLY A 151 -12.68 -1.32 13.23
N THR A 152 -12.21 -1.25 14.46
CA THR A 152 -12.45 -2.27 15.49
C THR A 152 -13.90 -2.25 15.96
N LEU A 153 -14.42 -1.08 16.34
CA LEU A 153 -15.84 -0.91 16.67
C LEU A 153 -16.75 -1.34 15.51
N ARG A 154 -16.36 -1.09 14.26
CA ARG A 154 -17.15 -1.44 13.08
C ARG A 154 -17.36 -2.94 12.87
N ARG A 155 -16.47 -3.79 13.40
CA ARG A 155 -16.49 -5.26 13.21
C ARG A 155 -16.70 -6.07 14.49
N ILE A 156 -16.84 -5.40 15.65
CA ILE A 156 -16.84 -6.06 16.96
C ILE A 156 -18.12 -6.84 17.25
N ASN A 157 -19.28 -6.26 16.92
CA ASN A 157 -20.61 -6.85 17.09
C ASN A 157 -21.64 -6.06 16.26
N ALA A 158 -22.89 -6.53 16.25
CA ALA A 158 -23.99 -5.92 15.49
C ALA A 158 -24.33 -4.48 15.93
N SER A 159 -24.07 -4.13 17.19
CA SER A 159 -24.37 -2.82 17.76
C SER A 159 -23.20 -1.81 17.62
N PHE A 160 -22.05 -2.25 17.11
CA PHE A 160 -20.82 -1.45 16.97
C PHE A 160 -20.38 -0.73 18.25
N GLU A 161 -20.57 -1.39 19.40
CA GLU A 161 -20.30 -0.81 20.71
C GLU A 161 -19.48 -1.75 21.60
N ALA A 162 -18.68 -1.17 22.49
CA ALA A 162 -17.91 -1.90 23.49
C ALA A 162 -17.48 -1.01 24.65
N THR A 163 -17.13 -1.64 25.75
CA THR A 163 -16.44 -0.98 26.86
C THR A 163 -14.97 -0.70 26.50
N PRO A 164 -14.34 0.31 27.10
CA PRO A 164 -12.90 0.56 26.93
C PRO A 164 -12.01 -0.66 27.25
N THR A 165 -12.44 -1.49 28.20
CA THR A 165 -11.72 -2.71 28.59
C THR A 165 -11.77 -3.76 27.48
N GLU A 166 -12.93 -3.99 26.87
CA GLU A 166 -13.08 -4.89 25.72
C GLU A 166 -12.29 -4.37 24.52
N LEU A 167 -12.39 -3.07 24.21
CA LEU A 167 -11.62 -2.46 23.13
C LEU A 167 -10.12 -2.67 23.31
N LYS A 168 -9.60 -2.46 24.53
CA LYS A 168 -8.19 -2.70 24.83
C LYS A 168 -7.78 -4.16 24.58
N GLY A 169 -8.64 -5.14 24.88
CA GLY A 169 -8.34 -6.56 24.63
C GLY A 169 -8.27 -6.91 23.14
N LEU A 170 -8.88 -6.08 22.28
CA LEU A 170 -8.97 -6.30 20.83
C LEU A 170 -8.00 -5.43 20.02
N LEU A 171 -7.48 -4.37 20.65
CA LEU A 171 -6.61 -3.40 20.02
C LEU A 171 -5.15 -3.72 20.36
N TRP A 172 -4.33 -3.75 19.32
CA TRP A 172 -2.89 -4.03 19.36
C TRP A 172 -2.11 -2.75 19.69
N ILE A 173 -2.68 -1.93 20.57
CA ILE A 173 -2.12 -0.65 21.02
C ILE A 173 -2.13 -0.63 22.53
N SER A 174 -1.01 -0.21 23.10
CA SER A 174 -0.88 -0.01 24.54
C SER A 174 -1.97 0.92 25.08
N LEU A 175 -2.54 0.56 26.25
CA LEU A 175 -3.48 1.37 27.05
C LEU A 175 -3.18 2.88 27.10
N PRO A 176 -1.92 3.32 27.29
CA PRO A 176 -1.61 4.75 27.34
C PRO A 176 -1.91 5.37 25.99
N GLY A 177 -3.02 6.12 25.92
CA GLY A 177 -3.48 6.76 24.70
C GLY A 177 -4.87 6.32 24.24
N LEU A 178 -5.40 5.17 24.66
CA LEU A 178 -6.77 4.75 24.27
C LEU A 178 -7.82 5.74 24.78
N LYS A 179 -7.74 6.15 26.06
CA LYS A 179 -8.63 7.19 26.62
C LYS A 179 -8.57 8.48 25.80
N LYS A 180 -7.36 9.00 25.52
CA LYS A 180 -7.15 10.23 24.74
C LYS A 180 -7.67 10.11 23.30
N ARG A 181 -7.53 8.94 22.68
CA ARG A 181 -8.11 8.65 21.35
C ARG A 181 -9.62 8.67 21.40
N LEU A 182 -10.21 7.97 22.36
CA LEU A 182 -11.65 7.95 22.55
C LEU A 182 -12.19 9.35 22.86
N ASP A 183 -11.45 10.17 23.62
CA ASP A 183 -11.85 11.56 23.96
C ASP A 183 -11.93 12.38 22.67
N ARG A 184 -10.86 12.38 21.87
CA ARG A 184 -10.80 13.06 20.57
C ARG A 184 -11.84 12.55 19.56
N LEU A 185 -12.06 11.23 19.48
CA LEU A 185 -13.06 10.64 18.59
C LEU A 185 -14.47 11.06 18.99
N HIS A 186 -14.73 11.22 20.29
CA HIS A 186 -16.00 11.66 20.81
C HIS A 186 -16.24 13.15 20.54
N GLU A 187 -15.26 14.00 20.83
CA GLU A 187 -15.29 15.45 20.52
C GLU A 187 -15.56 15.71 19.03
N ARG A 188 -15.09 14.82 18.16
CA ARG A 188 -15.31 14.90 16.71
C ARG A 188 -16.62 14.29 16.22
N GLY A 189 -17.44 13.76 17.13
CA GLY A 189 -18.70 13.10 16.82
C GLY A 189 -18.54 11.84 15.98
N LEU A 190 -17.41 11.13 16.11
CA LEU A 190 -17.16 9.87 15.42
C LEU A 190 -17.55 8.65 16.29
N VAL A 191 -17.48 8.81 17.61
CA VAL A 191 -18.03 7.85 18.59
C VAL A 191 -18.93 8.57 19.59
N SER A 192 -19.92 7.86 20.11
CA SER A 192 -20.72 8.30 21.26
C SER A 192 -20.27 7.59 22.53
N ARG A 193 -20.62 8.19 23.67
CA ARG A 193 -20.32 7.68 25.00
C ARG A 193 -21.61 7.68 25.82
N ARG A 194 -21.90 6.57 26.47
CA ARG A 194 -23.06 6.42 27.35
C ARG A 194 -22.69 5.59 28.57
N GLU A 195 -23.40 5.82 29.66
CA GLU A 195 -23.31 4.97 30.85
C GLU A 195 -23.69 3.53 30.48
N ASN A 196 -23.00 2.57 31.09
CA ASN A 196 -23.33 1.17 30.92
C ASN A 196 -24.55 0.83 31.81
N PRO A 197 -25.71 0.48 31.23
CA PRO A 197 -26.90 0.15 32.02
C PRO A 197 -26.73 -1.11 32.88
N ARG A 198 -25.71 -1.93 32.61
CA ARG A 198 -25.38 -3.15 33.37
C ARG A 198 -24.31 -2.92 34.45
N ASP A 199 -23.66 -1.76 34.44
CA ASP A 199 -22.61 -1.40 35.40
C ASP A 199 -22.59 0.12 35.54
N ALA A 200 -23.08 0.63 36.68
CA ALA A 200 -23.14 2.07 36.95
C ALA A 200 -21.77 2.76 36.95
N ARG A 201 -20.66 2.00 37.01
CA ARG A 201 -19.29 2.52 36.90
C ARG A 201 -18.69 2.32 35.49
N GLY A 202 -19.42 1.66 34.60
CA GLY A 202 -18.98 1.30 33.26
C GLY A 202 -19.37 2.34 32.21
N LEU A 203 -18.51 2.46 31.19
CA LEU A 203 -18.75 3.30 30.02
C LEU A 203 -18.91 2.40 28.78
N ILE A 204 -19.91 2.68 27.96
CA ILE A 204 -20.03 2.13 26.61
C ILE A 204 -19.61 3.19 25.60
N VAL A 205 -18.73 2.80 24.68
CA VAL A 205 -18.37 3.56 23.50
C VAL A 205 -19.05 2.92 22.29
N ALA A 206 -19.75 3.70 21.49
CA ALA A 206 -20.42 3.22 20.28
C ALA A 206 -20.01 4.02 19.05
N LEU A 207 -19.94 3.35 17.89
CA LEU A 207 -19.70 4.01 16.62
C LEU A 207 -20.91 4.87 16.22
N THR A 208 -20.68 6.13 15.85
CA THR A 208 -21.75 6.96 15.28
C THR A 208 -21.97 6.62 13.79
N PRO A 209 -23.10 7.03 13.18
CA PRO A 209 -23.28 6.93 11.73
C PRO A 209 -22.15 7.60 10.93
N ARG A 210 -21.63 8.74 11.41
CA ARG A 210 -20.50 9.44 10.79
C ARG A 210 -19.20 8.62 10.88
N GLY A 211 -18.89 8.09 12.06
CA GLY A 211 -17.72 7.23 12.26
C GLY A 211 -17.79 5.96 11.41
N LYS A 212 -18.97 5.35 11.33
CA LYS A 212 -19.25 4.20 10.47
C LYS A 212 -18.99 4.52 9.00
N ASN A 213 -19.51 5.64 8.51
CA ASN A 213 -19.36 6.03 7.12
C ASN A 213 -17.89 6.25 6.72
N ILE A 214 -17.07 6.82 7.61
CA ILE A 214 -15.62 6.98 7.35
C ILE A 214 -14.97 5.62 7.12
N VAL A 215 -15.19 4.65 8.03
CA VAL A 215 -14.60 3.30 7.90
C VAL A 215 -15.11 2.60 6.64
N ASP A 216 -16.42 2.64 6.41
CA ASP A 216 -17.06 1.99 5.26
C ASP A 216 -16.57 2.59 3.93
N THR A 217 -16.30 3.89 3.89
CA THR A 217 -15.72 4.57 2.72
C THR A 217 -14.30 4.08 2.50
N LEU A 218 -13.45 4.11 3.52
CA LEU A 218 -12.05 3.70 3.40
C LEU A 218 -11.89 2.25 2.94
N VAL A 219 -12.74 1.33 3.41
CA VAL A 219 -12.69 -0.06 2.94
C VAL A 219 -13.07 -0.19 1.46
N ARG A 220 -14.03 0.61 0.98
CA ARG A 220 -14.56 0.52 -0.40
C ARG A 220 -13.81 1.37 -1.43
N SER A 221 -13.23 2.49 -1.02
CA SER A 221 -12.67 3.50 -1.93
C SER A 221 -11.21 3.81 -1.66
N SER A 222 -10.51 2.96 -0.89
CA SER A 222 -9.08 3.15 -0.67
C SER A 222 -8.34 2.99 -2.01
N ALA A 223 -7.79 4.11 -2.48
CA ALA A 223 -6.91 4.18 -3.64
C ALA A 223 -5.46 3.77 -3.28
N GLU A 224 -5.26 3.18 -2.10
CA GLU A 224 -3.93 2.82 -1.62
C GLU A 224 -3.38 1.66 -2.44
N PRO A 225 -2.21 1.81 -3.09
CA PRO A 225 -1.68 0.80 -3.99
C PRO A 225 -1.56 -0.58 -3.34
N LEU A 226 -1.15 -0.65 -2.07
CA LEU A 226 -1.07 -1.93 -1.35
C LEU A 226 -2.46 -2.54 -1.15
N TRP A 227 -3.46 -1.75 -0.76
CA TRP A 227 -4.81 -2.26 -0.53
C TRP A 227 -5.46 -2.77 -1.82
N LEU A 228 -5.32 -2.02 -2.92
CA LEU A 228 -5.78 -2.44 -4.24
C LEU A 228 -5.09 -3.72 -4.70
N THR A 229 -3.76 -3.79 -4.57
CA THR A 229 -2.99 -5.00 -4.92
C THR A 229 -3.49 -6.20 -4.12
N LEU A 230 -3.76 -6.04 -2.82
CA LEU A 230 -4.30 -7.11 -1.99
C LEU A 230 -5.71 -7.53 -2.42
N LEU A 231 -6.57 -6.61 -2.86
CA LEU A 231 -7.91 -6.95 -3.36
C LEU A 231 -7.89 -7.67 -4.72
N GLU A 232 -6.92 -7.34 -5.56
CA GLU A 232 -6.75 -7.92 -6.91
C GLU A 232 -5.97 -9.25 -6.89
N THR A 233 -5.27 -9.55 -5.79
CA THR A 233 -4.54 -10.81 -5.62
C THR A 233 -5.52 -11.99 -5.58
N PRO A 234 -5.23 -13.12 -6.28
CA PRO A 234 -6.08 -14.30 -6.23
C PRO A 234 -6.39 -14.73 -4.78
N PRO A 235 -7.64 -15.10 -4.45
CA PRO A 235 -8.02 -15.48 -3.09
C PRO A 235 -7.20 -16.63 -2.51
N ALA A 236 -6.76 -17.58 -3.35
CA ALA A 236 -5.91 -18.68 -2.93
C ALA A 236 -4.52 -18.20 -2.46
N ASP A 237 -3.90 -17.29 -3.20
CA ASP A 237 -2.58 -16.74 -2.89
C ASP A 237 -2.63 -15.88 -1.62
N LEU A 238 -3.68 -15.07 -1.46
CA LEU A 238 -3.93 -14.30 -0.22
C LEU A 238 -4.12 -15.22 0.99
N ALA A 239 -4.90 -16.30 0.83
CA ALA A 239 -5.13 -17.25 1.91
C ALA A 239 -3.84 -17.96 2.32
N GLN A 240 -2.99 -18.33 1.34
CA GLN A 240 -1.68 -18.91 1.58
C GLN A 240 -0.76 -17.92 2.32
N LEU A 241 -0.64 -16.68 1.83
CA LEU A 241 0.15 -15.63 2.47
C LEU A 241 -0.31 -15.37 3.91
N SER A 242 -1.61 -15.22 4.11
CA SER A 242 -2.22 -15.02 5.44
C SER A 242 -1.92 -16.19 6.39
N GLY A 243 -1.99 -17.43 5.89
CA GLY A 243 -1.61 -18.63 6.64
C GLY A 243 -0.14 -18.62 7.07
N LEU A 244 0.78 -18.29 6.15
CA LEU A 244 2.21 -18.21 6.44
C LEU A 244 2.55 -17.10 7.44
N LEU A 245 1.96 -15.91 7.28
CA LEU A 245 2.13 -14.78 8.20
C LEU A 245 1.60 -15.12 9.59
N ARG A 246 0.41 -15.74 9.68
CA ARG A 246 -0.16 -16.19 10.95
C ARG A 246 0.76 -17.16 11.67
N SER A 247 1.27 -18.18 10.98
CA SER A 247 2.20 -19.15 11.57
C SER A 247 3.53 -18.52 11.99
N LEU A 248 4.05 -17.57 11.21
CA LEU A 248 5.26 -16.83 11.56
C LEU A 248 5.04 -15.97 12.81
N LEU A 249 3.96 -15.18 12.83
CA LEU A 249 3.64 -14.29 13.93
C LEU A 249 3.43 -15.06 15.24
N ALA A 250 2.68 -16.16 15.22
CA ALA A 250 2.49 -17.00 16.40
C ALA A 250 3.83 -17.52 16.97
N ARG A 251 4.78 -17.92 16.11
CA ARG A 251 6.12 -18.34 16.57
C ARG A 251 6.93 -17.19 17.15
N VAL A 252 6.81 -15.99 16.59
CA VAL A 252 7.48 -14.78 17.10
C VAL A 252 6.88 -14.41 18.47
N GLU A 253 5.56 -14.36 18.58
CA GLU A 253 4.85 -14.04 19.82
C GLU A 253 5.12 -15.06 20.93
N VAL A 254 5.23 -16.35 20.61
CA VAL A 254 5.65 -17.38 21.60
C VAL A 254 7.08 -17.11 22.10
N ARG A 255 8.00 -16.75 21.21
CA ARG A 255 9.40 -16.43 21.59
C ARG A 255 9.49 -15.14 22.41
N LEU A 256 8.70 -14.13 22.06
CA LEU A 256 8.57 -12.89 22.84
C LEU A 256 7.82 -13.14 24.15
N GLY A 257 6.89 -14.10 24.17
CA GLY A 257 6.00 -14.48 25.26
C GLY A 257 6.62 -15.30 26.38
N GLY A 258 7.93 -15.57 26.35
CA GLY A 258 8.73 -15.79 27.56
C GLY A 258 8.97 -14.50 28.37
N GLN A 259 8.67 -13.33 27.77
CA GLN A 259 8.66 -12.01 28.38
C GLN A 259 7.49 -11.16 27.84
N GLY A 260 6.25 -11.57 28.13
CA GLY A 260 5.15 -10.61 28.34
C GLY A 260 4.43 -10.03 27.11
N LYS A 261 3.22 -10.58 26.88
CA LYS A 261 2.07 -10.05 26.11
C LYS A 261 2.27 -9.76 24.61
N PRO A 262 1.28 -10.14 23.77
CA PRO A 262 1.28 -9.73 22.36
C PRO A 262 1.27 -8.20 22.25
N LEU A 263 2.01 -7.69 21.26
CA LEU A 263 2.19 -6.26 20.97
C LEU A 263 0.86 -5.53 20.75
#